data_AF-A0A8B9KM92-F1
#
_entry.id   AF-A0A8B9KM92-F1
#
_cell.length_a   1.000
_cell.length_b   1.000
_cell.length_c   1.000
_cell.angle_alpha   90.00
_cell.angle_beta   90.00
_cell.angle_gamma   90.00
#
_symmetry.space_group_name_H-M   'P 1'
#
loop_
_entity.id
_entity.type
_entity.pdbx_description
1 polymer ?
#
loop_
_entity_poly.entity_id
_entity_poly.type
_entity_poly.pdbx_seq_one_letter_code
_entity_poly.pdbx_strand_id
1 'polypeptide(L)'
;MAPKRRAASATKAGGKKIKEEPPTPVKDKFTSAKETLKAAGPQSKAKRKPDSVCNLSNAEVHEDYDCMLNQTNIGNNNNKFYVIQVLVDGGTYYCWTRWGRVGESGQNNLAGPTNADAAIKNFEKKFKDKTKNNWSDRENFVSHSGKYTLIEVDGDQDAEVKVDAVDGRAAEVKKNILPCTLDDPTQRLIKFIFNNDMFKEAMENMNLDIKKMPLGKLSKQQIAKGFEALEEIEEAIKNKSRESTLSELSSKFFTIIPHNFGRNRPPVINTDEIIHSKKEMLLVLADIEIAQSLKAESEKAKEEMVETVPHPIDQDYQSLKCNLSILNKKSKEFKIIEKYLKATGHGLTIVDVWQVDREKEAERFKENDALENRKLLWHGTNVAVVAAILKSGLRIMPHSGGRVGQGIYFASENEKSAGYVRLSNRIGIMFLNEVALGREYTITQDDHTLRKAPAGYDSVVARGRQEPDSANDVTIDLDGKKVTVPQGKAKKQPQYEESYFHNTVCVTSAALIPSGQAVVWLIPSVHHHGNAVCVVQHNNRARFSSVLRFVCMKWDKIEGIALLAFGVIIRILRLLAFITYFLILFFVMHLSTLPWVDNFSKNCFLMKMCLTESCKYCELFMMILLFLIMF
;
A
#
# COMPACT_ATOMS: atom_id res chain seq x y z
N MET A 1 -52.80 35.08 -39.12
CA MET A 1 -52.61 36.48 -39.58
C MET A 1 -51.60 37.16 -38.66
N ALA A 2 -50.43 37.54 -39.16
CA ALA A 2 -49.64 38.62 -38.55
C ALA A 2 -50.32 39.96 -38.94
N PRO A 3 -50.17 41.10 -38.21
CA PRO A 3 -48.85 41.74 -38.12
C PRO A 3 -48.55 42.66 -36.90
N LYS A 4 -47.24 42.67 -36.57
CA LYS A 4 -46.34 43.81 -36.31
C LYS A 4 -46.77 44.98 -35.39
N ARG A 5 -45.92 45.23 -34.37
CA ARG A 5 -45.24 46.55 -34.24
C ARG A 5 -43.89 46.47 -33.49
N ARG A 6 -42.85 46.97 -34.18
CA ARG A 6 -41.53 47.43 -33.68
C ARG A 6 -41.73 48.77 -32.93
N ALA A 7 -41.20 48.99 -31.72
CA ALA A 7 -39.82 49.31 -31.28
C ALA A 7 -39.45 50.81 -31.34
N ALA A 8 -39.07 51.37 -30.18
CA ALA A 8 -38.15 52.50 -29.91
C ALA A 8 -38.46 53.01 -28.47
N SER A 9 -37.57 53.52 -27.63
CA SER A 9 -36.11 53.62 -27.53
C SER A 9 -35.86 54.21 -26.12
N ALA A 10 -34.91 53.70 -25.34
CA ALA A 10 -34.38 54.47 -24.21
C ALA A 10 -32.91 54.15 -23.98
N THR A 11 -32.18 55.22 -23.77
CA THR A 11 -30.75 55.40 -23.97
C THR A 11 -29.92 54.94 -22.77
N LYS A 12 -28.70 54.51 -23.06
CA LYS A 12 -27.66 54.00 -22.15
C LYS A 12 -27.40 54.87 -20.91
N ALA A 13 -27.23 54.21 -19.76
CA ALA A 13 -26.33 54.63 -18.69
C ALA A 13 -25.20 53.60 -18.58
N GLY A 14 -23.96 54.07 -18.53
CA GLY A 14 -22.75 53.29 -18.75
C GLY A 14 -22.46 52.22 -17.71
N GLY A 15 -22.30 50.97 -18.18
CA GLY A 15 -21.62 49.89 -17.47
C GLY A 15 -20.18 49.76 -17.99
N LYS A 16 -19.21 49.82 -17.08
CA LYS A 16 -17.80 49.51 -17.28
C LYS A 16 -17.65 48.22 -18.11
N LYS A 17 -16.98 48.29 -19.26
CA LYS A 17 -16.51 47.10 -19.99
C LYS A 17 -15.52 46.35 -19.10
N ILE A 18 -15.97 45.26 -18.49
CA ILE A 18 -15.08 44.20 -18.06
C ILE A 18 -14.69 43.46 -19.34
N LYS A 19 -13.38 43.43 -19.59
CA LYS A 19 -12.78 42.70 -20.70
C LYS A 19 -12.95 41.21 -20.37
N GLU A 20 -13.87 40.52 -21.04
CA GLU A 20 -13.91 39.06 -21.02
C GLU A 20 -12.58 38.56 -21.62
N GLU A 21 -11.74 37.98 -20.77
CA GLU A 21 -10.65 37.13 -21.24
C GLU A 21 -11.27 35.88 -21.87
N PRO A 22 -10.76 35.42 -23.01
CA PRO A 22 -11.21 34.16 -23.61
C PRO A 22 -10.97 33.03 -22.60
N PRO A 23 -11.84 31.99 -22.56
CA PRO A 23 -11.69 30.90 -21.62
C PRO A 23 -10.36 30.21 -21.87
N THR A 24 -9.44 30.35 -20.91
CA THR A 24 -8.24 29.52 -20.86
C THR A 24 -8.67 28.07 -20.95
N PRO A 25 -8.03 27.24 -21.81
CA PRO A 25 -8.33 25.82 -21.85
C PRO A 25 -8.13 25.28 -20.44
N VAL A 26 -9.15 24.59 -19.91
CA VAL A 26 -9.12 23.96 -18.59
C VAL A 26 -7.90 23.05 -18.57
N LYS A 27 -6.83 23.47 -17.89
CA LYS A 27 -5.68 22.60 -17.62
C LYS A 27 -6.23 21.39 -16.88
N ASP A 28 -5.93 20.20 -17.39
CA ASP A 28 -6.31 18.96 -16.73
C ASP A 28 -5.75 18.96 -15.30
N LYS A 29 -6.55 18.53 -14.32
CA LYS A 29 -6.23 18.51 -12.88
C LYS A 29 -5.00 17.64 -12.57
N PHE A 30 -4.55 16.86 -13.56
CA PHE A 30 -3.19 16.34 -13.75
C PHE A 30 -2.07 17.32 -13.36
N THR A 31 -2.13 18.57 -13.83
CA THR A 31 -1.09 19.56 -13.54
C THR A 31 -1.14 19.98 -12.07
N SER A 32 -2.31 19.96 -11.43
CA SER A 32 -2.52 20.51 -10.09
C SER A 32 -1.95 19.66 -8.95
N ALA A 33 -2.11 18.33 -8.90
CA ALA A 33 -1.44 17.54 -7.83
C ALA A 33 0.07 17.42 -8.04
N LYS A 34 0.50 17.34 -9.30
CA LYS A 34 1.91 17.44 -9.69
C LYS A 34 2.50 18.79 -9.29
N GLU A 35 1.79 19.89 -9.51
CA GLU A 35 2.16 21.23 -9.04
C GLU A 35 2.12 21.32 -7.51
N THR A 36 1.16 20.71 -6.81
CA THR A 36 1.10 20.69 -5.33
C THR A 36 2.29 19.93 -4.74
N LEU A 37 2.67 18.79 -5.30
CA LEU A 37 3.85 18.03 -4.89
C LEU A 37 5.16 18.75 -5.27
N LYS A 38 5.20 19.46 -6.40
CA LYS A 38 6.36 20.28 -6.83
C LYS A 38 6.48 21.63 -6.11
N ALA A 39 5.38 22.17 -5.59
CA ALA A 39 5.33 23.46 -4.87
C ALA A 39 5.68 23.32 -3.38
N ALA A 40 5.64 22.11 -2.84
CA ALA A 40 6.29 21.79 -1.58
C ALA A 40 7.80 21.87 -1.81
N GLY A 41 8.40 23.04 -1.55
CA GLY A 41 9.84 23.25 -1.71
C GLY A 41 10.69 22.27 -0.88
N PRO A 42 12.02 22.24 -1.07
CA PRO A 42 12.90 21.32 -0.36
C PRO A 42 12.76 21.49 1.15
N GLN A 43 12.37 20.43 1.86
CA GLN A 43 12.35 20.44 3.33
C GLN A 43 13.79 20.35 3.89
N SER A 44 13.97 20.83 5.11
CA SER A 44 15.26 20.96 5.79
C SER A 44 16.08 19.66 5.79
N LYS A 45 17.33 19.73 5.31
CA LYS A 45 18.27 18.59 5.27
C LYS A 45 18.61 18.12 6.70
N ALA A 46 18.04 16.99 7.13
CA ALA A 46 18.44 16.32 8.38
C ALA A 46 19.82 15.64 8.25
N LYS A 47 20.46 15.35 9.39
CA LYS A 47 21.75 14.62 9.46
C LYS A 47 21.59 13.21 8.87
N ARG A 48 22.48 12.83 7.95
CA ARG A 48 22.42 11.54 7.25
C ARG A 48 23.24 10.49 7.98
N LYS A 49 22.68 9.30 8.15
CA LYS A 49 23.35 8.17 8.80
C LYS A 49 24.21 7.40 7.79
N PRO A 50 25.35 6.84 8.22
CA PRO A 50 26.08 5.86 7.41
C PRO A 50 25.17 4.68 7.05
N ASP A 51 25.43 4.09 5.90
CA ASP A 51 24.76 2.88 5.44
C ASP A 51 24.88 1.76 6.49
N SER A 52 23.78 1.06 6.76
CA SER A 52 23.68 0.09 7.87
C SER A 52 24.59 -1.14 7.77
N VAL A 53 25.25 -1.35 6.63
CA VAL A 53 26.22 -2.43 6.40
C VAL A 53 27.66 -1.92 6.53
N CYS A 54 27.86 -0.63 6.82
CA CYS A 54 29.18 -0.07 7.07
C CYS A 54 29.68 -0.52 8.45
N ASN A 55 30.92 -1.01 8.51
CA ASN A 55 31.52 -1.55 9.73
C ASN A 55 32.32 -0.50 10.54
N LEU A 56 32.28 0.78 10.15
CA LEU A 56 32.95 1.85 10.89
C LEU A 56 32.13 2.21 12.13
N SER A 57 32.76 2.18 13.30
CA SER A 57 32.05 2.28 14.58
C SER A 57 31.55 3.69 14.92
N ASN A 58 32.26 4.74 14.49
CA ASN A 58 31.92 6.14 14.80
C ASN A 58 31.83 7.01 13.53
N ALA A 59 31.51 6.40 12.38
CA ALA A 59 31.42 7.12 11.14
C ALA A 59 30.21 8.08 11.10
N GLU A 60 30.42 9.26 10.53
CA GLU A 60 29.36 10.18 10.14
C GLU A 60 29.40 10.43 8.64
N VAL A 61 28.26 10.73 8.02
CA VAL A 61 28.23 11.17 6.61
C VAL A 61 28.78 12.59 6.54
N HIS A 62 29.76 12.80 5.67
CA HIS A 62 30.36 14.10 5.45
C HIS A 62 29.46 14.98 4.56
N GLU A 63 29.00 16.10 5.12
CA GLU A 63 28.16 17.10 4.45
C GLU A 63 26.95 16.47 3.74
N ASP A 64 26.79 16.73 2.44
CA ASP A 64 25.72 16.18 1.62
C ASP A 64 26.18 15.09 0.66
N TYR A 65 27.35 14.50 0.85
CA TYR A 65 27.86 13.43 -0.01
C TYR A 65 27.28 12.05 0.35
N ASP A 66 25.99 11.88 0.09
CA ASP A 66 25.22 10.64 0.24
C ASP A 66 24.22 10.52 -0.90
N CYS A 67 24.21 9.38 -1.59
CA CYS A 67 23.21 9.13 -2.62
C CYS A 67 22.84 7.64 -2.75
N MET A 68 21.55 7.43 -3.07
CA MET A 68 20.98 6.15 -3.42
C MET A 68 20.60 6.17 -4.91
N LEU A 69 21.16 5.26 -5.68
CA LEU A 69 20.91 5.13 -7.10
C LEU A 69 20.17 3.83 -7.39
N ASN A 70 19.27 3.85 -8.37
CA ASN A 70 18.53 2.67 -8.82
C ASN A 70 18.58 2.52 -10.35
N GLN A 71 18.50 1.28 -10.81
CA GLN A 71 18.42 0.94 -12.22
C GLN A 71 17.63 -0.34 -12.42
N THR A 72 16.58 -0.27 -13.23
CA THR A 72 15.84 -1.43 -13.71
C THR A 72 15.93 -1.54 -15.22
N ASN A 73 16.12 -2.77 -15.72
CA ASN A 73 16.00 -3.12 -17.13
C ASN A 73 15.38 -4.52 -17.20
N ILE A 74 14.13 -4.58 -17.65
CA ILE A 74 13.34 -5.80 -17.73
C ILE A 74 13.96 -6.81 -18.69
N GLY A 75 14.40 -6.36 -19.88
CA GLY A 75 14.96 -7.23 -20.91
C GLY A 75 16.15 -8.06 -20.41
N ASN A 76 17.03 -7.42 -19.64
CA ASN A 76 18.22 -8.05 -19.06
C ASN A 76 18.00 -8.62 -17.64
N ASN A 77 16.76 -8.62 -17.12
CA ASN A 77 16.45 -8.96 -15.72
C ASN A 77 17.36 -8.24 -14.69
N ASN A 78 17.70 -6.98 -14.98
CA ASN A 78 18.44 -6.15 -14.06
C ASN A 78 17.46 -5.36 -13.20
N ASN A 79 17.63 -5.45 -11.89
CA ASN A 79 16.97 -4.60 -10.92
C ASN A 79 17.99 -4.34 -9.81
N LYS A 80 18.74 -3.24 -9.94
CA LYS A 80 20.00 -3.02 -9.24
C LYS A 80 20.01 -1.68 -8.52
N PHE A 81 20.70 -1.64 -7.39
CA PHE A 81 20.96 -0.42 -6.65
C PHE A 81 22.44 -0.12 -6.51
N TYR A 82 22.75 1.13 -6.16
CA TYR A 82 24.09 1.59 -5.84
C TYR A 82 24.01 2.72 -4.80
N VAL A 83 24.62 2.52 -3.64
CA VAL A 83 24.81 3.52 -2.57
C VAL A 83 26.21 4.07 -2.69
N ILE A 84 26.36 5.38 -2.52
CA ILE A 84 27.65 6.06 -2.44
C ILE A 84 27.58 7.03 -1.26
N GLN A 85 28.55 6.99 -0.35
CA GLN A 85 28.67 7.91 0.77
C GLN A 85 30.12 8.35 0.96
N VAL A 86 30.33 9.60 1.37
CA VAL A 86 31.59 10.02 1.99
C VAL A 86 31.40 9.94 3.50
N LEU A 87 32.25 9.17 4.17
CA LEU A 87 32.21 8.95 5.61
C LEU A 87 33.44 9.58 6.27
N VAL A 88 33.25 10.15 7.46
CA VAL A 88 34.32 10.63 8.33
C VAL A 88 34.31 9.84 9.65
N ASP A 89 35.46 9.29 10.03
CA ASP A 89 35.67 8.60 11.31
C ASP A 89 36.98 9.09 11.93
N GLY A 90 36.91 9.71 13.12
CA GLY A 90 38.08 10.24 13.82
C GLY A 90 38.93 11.23 13.00
N GLY A 91 38.31 12.02 12.11
CA GLY A 91 39.00 12.98 11.23
C GLY A 91 39.59 12.37 9.95
N THR A 92 39.38 11.08 9.72
CA THR A 92 39.82 10.37 8.52
C THR A 92 38.64 10.10 7.59
N TYR A 93 38.85 10.23 6.28
CA TYR A 93 37.77 10.19 5.29
C TYR A 93 37.80 8.91 4.45
N TYR A 94 36.62 8.43 4.09
CA TYR A 94 36.40 7.24 3.28
C TYR A 94 35.32 7.47 2.24
N CYS A 95 35.45 6.85 1.07
CA CYS A 95 34.36 6.72 0.11
C CYS A 95 33.76 5.31 0.26
N TRP A 96 32.57 5.24 0.84
CA TRP A 96 31.79 4.01 0.95
C TRP A 96 30.93 3.80 -0.30
N THR A 97 30.87 2.55 -0.76
CA THR A 97 29.99 2.14 -1.85
C THR A 97 29.35 0.79 -1.54
N ARG A 98 28.07 0.63 -1.87
CA ARG A 98 27.34 -0.65 -1.75
C ARG A 98 26.44 -0.86 -2.94
N TRP A 99 26.43 -2.04 -3.55
CA TRP A 99 25.65 -2.32 -4.74
C TRP A 99 25.17 -3.76 -4.80
N GLY A 100 24.06 -3.99 -5.46
CA GLY A 100 23.51 -5.33 -5.58
C GLY A 100 22.16 -5.35 -6.24
N ARG A 101 21.48 -6.49 -6.13
CA ARG A 101 20.09 -6.64 -6.56
C ARG A 101 19.16 -5.99 -5.55
N VAL A 102 18.10 -5.33 -6.02
CA VAL A 102 17.09 -4.71 -5.16
C VAL A 102 16.42 -5.77 -4.27
N GLY A 103 16.23 -5.46 -2.98
CA GLY A 103 15.83 -6.42 -1.94
C GLY A 103 16.97 -7.20 -1.24
N GLU A 104 18.20 -7.17 -1.75
CA GLU A 104 19.35 -7.90 -1.18
C GLU A 104 20.40 -6.96 -0.56
N SER A 105 21.25 -7.47 0.33
CA SER A 105 22.31 -6.68 0.98
C SER A 105 23.36 -6.17 -0.01
N GLY A 106 23.67 -6.96 -1.04
CA GLY A 106 24.67 -6.62 -2.05
C GLY A 106 26.12 -6.80 -1.60
N GLN A 107 27.04 -6.36 -2.45
CA GLN A 107 28.47 -6.23 -2.17
C GLN A 107 28.77 -4.78 -1.75
N ASN A 108 29.86 -4.58 -1.02
CA ASN A 108 30.30 -3.26 -0.60
C ASN A 108 31.81 -3.08 -0.81
N ASN A 109 32.25 -1.82 -0.75
CA ASN A 109 33.64 -1.45 -0.75
C ASN A 109 33.83 -0.13 0.01
N LEU A 110 34.80 -0.11 0.93
CA LEU A 110 35.23 1.06 1.68
C LEU A 110 36.59 1.50 1.15
N ALA A 111 36.63 2.58 0.36
CA ALA A 111 37.88 3.13 -0.17
C ALA A 111 38.44 4.21 0.77
N GLY A 112 39.68 4.02 1.21
CA GLY A 112 40.35 4.88 2.19
C GLY A 112 41.24 4.03 3.10
N PRO A 113 41.76 4.60 4.20
CA PRO A 113 41.62 6.00 4.65
C PRO A 113 42.24 7.03 3.69
N THR A 114 41.69 8.24 3.63
CA THR A 114 42.21 9.36 2.82
C THR A 114 41.79 10.73 3.40
N ASN A 115 42.13 11.83 2.71
CA ASN A 115 41.66 13.18 3.05
C ASN A 115 40.30 13.51 2.40
N ALA A 116 39.65 14.57 2.88
CA ALA A 116 38.31 14.97 2.42
C ALA A 116 38.24 15.13 0.89
N ASP A 117 39.14 15.91 0.29
CA ASP A 117 39.18 16.17 -1.15
C ASP A 117 39.27 14.90 -1.99
N ALA A 118 40.11 13.95 -1.57
CA ALA A 118 40.29 12.68 -2.27
C ALA A 118 39.04 11.77 -2.13
N ALA A 119 38.41 11.74 -0.95
CA ALA A 119 37.18 10.99 -0.74
C ALA A 119 36.01 11.57 -1.58
N ILE A 120 35.88 12.90 -1.59
CA ILE A 120 34.90 13.64 -2.40
C ILE A 120 35.12 13.38 -3.89
N LYS A 121 36.36 13.49 -4.39
CA LYS A 121 36.68 13.18 -5.79
C LYS A 121 36.32 11.75 -6.17
N ASN A 122 36.55 10.79 -5.28
CA ASN A 122 36.16 9.39 -5.49
C ASN A 122 34.63 9.24 -5.57
N PHE A 123 33.90 9.90 -4.66
CA PHE A 123 32.44 9.94 -4.67
C PHE A 123 31.92 10.50 -6.00
N GLU A 124 32.38 11.70 -6.39
CA GLU A 124 31.89 12.40 -7.58
C GLU A 124 32.21 11.64 -8.86
N LYS A 125 33.41 11.04 -8.93
CA LYS A 125 33.80 10.15 -10.03
C LYS A 125 32.86 8.96 -10.13
N LYS A 126 32.59 8.27 -9.01
CA LYS A 126 31.66 7.12 -8.99
C LYS A 126 30.25 7.55 -9.38
N PHE A 127 29.76 8.66 -8.85
CA PHE A 127 28.46 9.21 -9.20
C PHE A 127 28.37 9.45 -10.72
N LYS A 128 29.31 10.21 -11.29
CA LYS A 128 29.36 10.51 -12.72
C LYS A 128 29.49 9.27 -13.59
N ASP A 129 30.30 8.29 -13.21
CA ASP A 129 30.45 7.03 -13.95
C ASP A 129 29.12 6.25 -14.03
N LYS A 130 28.35 6.26 -12.92
CA LYS A 130 27.09 5.51 -12.79
C LYS A 130 25.88 6.24 -13.38
N THR A 131 25.86 7.58 -13.36
CA THR A 131 24.69 8.38 -13.74
C THR A 131 24.89 9.20 -15.01
N LYS A 132 26.15 9.47 -15.42
CA LYS A 132 26.55 10.50 -16.41
C LYS A 132 26.24 11.95 -16.01
N ASN A 133 25.85 12.20 -14.76
CA ASN A 133 25.58 13.54 -14.23
C ASN A 133 26.72 13.98 -13.30
N ASN A 134 26.91 15.30 -13.14
CA ASN A 134 27.84 15.82 -12.12
C ASN A 134 27.10 15.96 -10.78
N TRP A 135 27.77 15.67 -9.66
CA TRP A 135 27.14 15.77 -8.33
C TRP A 135 26.72 17.21 -7.97
N SER A 136 27.50 18.19 -8.40
CA SER A 136 27.23 19.61 -8.19
C SER A 136 25.97 20.12 -8.93
N ASP A 137 25.56 19.45 -10.00
CA ASP A 137 24.40 19.81 -10.84
C ASP A 137 23.26 18.79 -10.71
N ARG A 138 23.21 18.07 -9.57
CA ARG A 138 22.24 17.00 -9.33
C ARG A 138 20.79 17.48 -9.25
N GLU A 139 20.55 18.76 -9.01
CA GLU A 139 19.19 19.32 -9.04
C GLU A 139 18.61 19.32 -10.47
N ASN A 140 19.46 19.36 -11.50
CA ASN A 140 19.09 19.25 -12.91
C ASN A 140 19.35 17.84 -13.47
N PHE A 141 19.19 16.81 -12.64
CA PHE A 141 19.50 15.42 -13.00
C PHE A 141 18.76 14.96 -14.28
N VAL A 142 19.51 14.41 -15.24
CA VAL A 142 18.96 13.81 -16.46
C VAL A 142 19.16 12.30 -16.45
N SER A 143 18.07 11.54 -16.54
CA SER A 143 18.13 10.08 -16.69
C SER A 143 18.68 9.71 -18.08
N HIS A 144 19.67 8.82 -18.12
CA HIS A 144 20.23 8.29 -19.36
C HIS A 144 19.94 6.79 -19.51
N SER A 145 19.67 6.36 -20.75
CA SER A 145 19.45 4.95 -21.06
C SER A 145 20.65 4.09 -20.61
N GLY A 146 20.36 2.96 -19.95
CA GLY A 146 21.38 2.04 -19.44
C GLY A 146 22.22 2.57 -18.27
N LYS A 147 21.87 3.72 -17.67
CA LYS A 147 22.53 4.28 -16.49
C LYS A 147 21.61 4.28 -15.26
N TYR A 148 22.18 4.53 -14.10
CA TYR A 148 21.42 4.62 -12.86
C TYR A 148 20.72 5.98 -12.76
N THR A 149 19.56 6.02 -12.11
CA THR A 149 18.85 7.25 -11.73
C THR A 149 19.00 7.51 -10.24
N LEU A 150 19.12 8.77 -9.86
CA LEU A 150 19.13 9.21 -8.47
C LEU A 150 17.73 9.03 -7.87
N ILE A 151 17.63 8.32 -6.75
CA ILE A 151 16.44 8.33 -5.91
C ILE A 151 16.59 9.52 -4.98
N GLU A 152 15.65 10.46 -5.05
CA GLU A 152 15.62 11.58 -4.12
C GLU A 152 15.12 11.05 -2.78
N VAL A 153 15.99 11.18 -1.79
CA VAL A 153 15.75 10.68 -0.46
C VAL A 153 15.87 11.86 0.50
N ASP A 154 14.76 12.24 1.14
CA ASP A 154 14.80 13.25 2.19
C ASP A 154 15.59 12.69 3.39
N GLY A 155 16.35 13.54 4.09
CA GLY A 155 17.24 13.08 5.17
C GLY A 155 16.45 12.39 6.30
N ASP A 156 17.02 11.34 6.91
CA ASP A 156 16.35 10.52 7.93
C ASP A 156 15.71 11.36 9.05
N GLN A 157 14.40 11.16 9.23
CA GLN A 157 13.73 11.29 10.51
C GLN A 157 13.39 9.89 11.03
N ASP A 158 14.42 9.07 11.23
CA ASP A 158 14.27 7.89 12.08
C ASP A 158 14.19 8.37 13.53
N ALA A 159 12.99 8.77 13.95
CA ALA A 159 12.62 8.74 15.36
C ALA A 159 12.52 7.26 15.78
N GLU A 160 13.68 6.62 15.96
CA GLU A 160 13.74 5.47 16.85
C GLU A 160 13.30 5.97 18.22
N VAL A 161 12.15 5.47 18.68
CA VAL A 161 11.76 5.54 20.07
C VAL A 161 12.91 4.93 20.86
N LYS A 162 13.75 5.78 21.46
CA LYS A 162 14.71 5.34 22.48
C LYS A 162 13.87 4.73 23.59
N VAL A 163 13.84 3.41 23.64
CA VAL A 163 13.39 2.68 24.82
C VAL A 163 14.52 2.81 25.80
N ASP A 164 14.28 3.53 26.90
CA ASP A 164 15.26 3.78 27.94
C ASP A 164 15.84 2.46 28.47
N ALA A 165 17.10 2.20 28.11
CA ALA A 165 17.95 1.25 28.80
C ALA A 165 19.25 1.97 29.18
N VAL A 166 19.26 2.32 30.45
CA VAL A 166 20.29 2.91 31.32
C VAL A 166 21.74 2.46 30.99
N ASP A 167 22.61 3.40 30.58
CA ASP A 167 23.74 3.92 31.36
C ASP A 167 24.71 4.77 30.50
N GLY A 168 24.92 6.04 30.87
CA GLY A 168 26.08 6.81 30.38
C GLY A 168 25.85 8.27 29.94
N ARG A 169 25.46 9.15 30.87
CA ARG A 169 25.72 10.61 30.91
C ARG A 169 25.61 11.41 29.60
N ALA A 170 24.39 11.76 29.23
CA ALA A 170 24.08 13.08 28.69
C ALA A 170 23.16 13.78 29.69
N ALA A 171 23.35 15.08 29.92
CA ALA A 171 22.47 15.87 30.78
C ALA A 171 21.08 15.98 30.11
N GLU A 172 20.18 15.05 30.43
CA GLU A 172 18.79 15.12 29.99
C GLU A 172 18.07 16.21 30.77
N VAL A 173 17.64 17.24 30.06
CA VAL A 173 16.58 18.13 30.54
C VAL A 173 15.34 17.27 30.70
N LYS A 174 14.97 16.91 31.93
CA LYS A 174 13.70 16.22 32.24
C LYS A 174 12.54 17.15 31.84
N LYS A 175 12.04 16.99 30.62
CA LYS A 175 10.82 17.67 30.18
C LYS A 175 9.63 17.09 30.93
N ASN A 176 8.79 17.94 31.55
CA ASN A 176 7.57 17.46 32.20
C ASN A 176 6.53 17.12 31.14
N ILE A 177 6.36 15.82 30.87
CA ILE A 177 5.35 15.32 29.92
C ILE A 177 4.00 15.25 30.63
N LEU A 178 3.00 15.92 30.08
CA LEU A 178 1.63 15.87 30.60
C LEU A 178 1.00 14.49 30.36
N PRO A 179 0.07 14.04 31.24
CA PRO A 179 -0.69 12.82 31.00
C PRO A 179 -1.55 12.96 29.74
N CYS A 180 -1.77 11.85 29.05
CA CYS A 180 -2.60 11.83 27.84
C CYS A 180 -4.05 12.20 28.17
N THR A 181 -4.63 13.06 27.35
CA THR A 181 -6.02 13.53 27.52
C THR A 181 -7.07 12.62 26.87
N LEU A 182 -6.63 11.70 26.00
CA LEU A 182 -7.51 10.83 25.21
C LEU A 182 -7.94 9.57 25.97
N ASP A 183 -9.12 9.06 25.66
CA ASP A 183 -9.59 7.76 26.15
C ASP A 183 -8.76 6.59 25.57
N ASP A 184 -8.72 5.45 26.29
CA ASP A 184 -7.91 4.30 25.90
C ASP A 184 -8.19 3.78 24.47
N PRO A 185 -9.45 3.63 24.01
CA PRO A 185 -9.74 3.33 22.61
C PRO A 185 -9.07 4.30 21.64
N THR A 186 -9.24 5.60 21.84
CA THR A 186 -8.67 6.62 20.96
C THR A 186 -7.14 6.61 20.99
N GLN A 187 -6.52 6.42 22.16
CA GLN A 187 -5.06 6.25 22.25
C GLN A 187 -4.56 5.06 21.42
N ARG A 188 -5.27 3.92 21.45
CA ARG A 188 -4.92 2.74 20.63
C ARG A 188 -5.05 3.04 19.15
N LEU A 189 -6.10 3.73 18.73
CA LEU A 189 -6.31 4.13 17.34
C LEU A 189 -5.17 5.03 16.85
N ILE A 190 -4.83 6.09 17.59
CA ILE A 190 -3.77 7.03 17.20
C ILE A 190 -2.41 6.34 17.12
N LYS A 191 -2.05 5.54 18.13
CA LYS A 191 -0.84 4.71 18.09
C LYS A 191 -0.79 3.80 16.87
N PHE A 192 -1.94 3.25 16.48
CA PHE A 192 -2.02 2.31 15.37
C PHE A 192 -1.87 2.99 14.00
N ILE A 193 -2.57 4.11 13.76
CA ILE A 193 -2.52 4.80 12.46
C ILE A 193 -1.23 5.59 12.21
N PHE A 194 -0.43 5.85 13.25
CA PHE A 194 0.92 6.45 13.17
C PHE A 194 2.06 5.44 13.40
N ASN A 195 1.76 4.14 13.37
CA ASN A 195 2.74 3.08 13.59
C ASN A 195 3.66 2.90 12.37
N ASN A 196 4.97 3.02 12.58
CA ASN A 196 5.95 2.87 11.51
C ASN A 196 6.00 1.45 10.93
N ASP A 197 5.82 0.42 11.74
CA ASP A 197 5.82 -0.97 11.27
C ASP A 197 4.56 -1.29 10.45
N MET A 198 3.41 -0.69 10.78
CA MET A 198 2.21 -0.77 9.95
C MET A 198 2.45 -0.16 8.56
N PHE A 199 3.11 1.01 8.48
CA PHE A 199 3.46 1.59 7.19
C PHE A 199 4.49 0.73 6.43
N LYS A 200 5.49 0.16 7.13
CA LYS A 200 6.44 -0.78 6.52
C LYS A 200 5.69 -1.99 5.94
N GLU A 201 4.86 -2.66 6.73
CA GLU A 201 4.03 -3.80 6.29
C GLU A 201 3.20 -3.44 5.05
N ALA A 202 2.56 -2.27 5.03
CA ALA A 202 1.80 -1.80 3.88
C ALA A 202 2.66 -1.63 2.62
N MET A 203 3.87 -1.06 2.74
CA MET A 203 4.80 -0.90 1.62
C MET A 203 5.36 -2.24 1.12
N GLU A 204 5.68 -3.16 2.03
CA GLU A 204 6.13 -4.52 1.72
C GLU A 204 5.07 -5.29 0.93
N ASN A 205 3.80 -5.21 1.35
CA ASN A 205 2.67 -5.82 0.65
C ASN A 205 2.46 -5.27 -0.78
N MET A 206 3.00 -4.08 -1.07
CA MET A 206 3.01 -3.47 -2.41
C MET A 206 4.28 -3.80 -3.21
N ASN A 207 5.15 -4.68 -2.68
CA ASN A 207 6.44 -5.10 -3.22
C ASN A 207 7.46 -3.96 -3.36
N LEU A 208 7.46 -3.00 -2.44
CA LEU A 208 8.39 -1.88 -2.43
C LEU A 208 9.66 -2.21 -1.64
N ASP A 209 10.80 -1.65 -2.06
CA ASP A 209 12.06 -1.79 -1.31
C ASP A 209 12.15 -0.73 -0.19
N ILE A 210 11.63 -1.10 0.98
CA ILE A 210 11.59 -0.23 2.18
C ILE A 210 12.98 0.24 2.61
N LYS A 211 14.03 -0.57 2.38
CA LYS A 211 15.40 -0.17 2.74
C LYS A 211 15.89 1.02 1.92
N LYS A 212 15.32 1.22 0.72
CA LYS A 212 15.70 2.31 -0.20
C LYS A 212 14.73 3.46 -0.21
N MET A 213 13.48 3.18 0.15
CA MET A 213 12.47 4.18 0.44
C MET A 213 12.06 4.04 1.91
N PRO A 214 12.94 4.38 2.88
CA PRO A 214 12.49 4.47 4.26
C PRO A 214 11.36 5.51 4.37
N LEU A 215 10.56 5.39 5.43
CA LEU A 215 9.37 6.22 5.61
C LEU A 215 9.68 7.72 5.71
N GLY A 216 10.75 8.09 6.43
CA GLY A 216 11.20 9.49 6.56
C GLY A 216 11.94 10.04 5.34
N LYS A 217 12.00 9.25 4.25
CA LYS A 217 12.89 9.41 3.10
C LYS A 217 12.12 9.47 1.77
N LEU A 218 10.80 9.31 1.81
CA LEU A 218 9.93 9.26 0.65
C LEU A 218 9.61 10.67 0.13
N SER A 219 10.30 11.12 -0.92
CA SER A 219 10.08 12.48 -1.42
C SER A 219 8.80 12.60 -2.26
N LYS A 220 8.06 13.69 -2.05
CA LYS A 220 6.91 14.11 -2.88
C LYS A 220 7.26 14.14 -4.37
N GLN A 221 8.49 14.56 -4.68
CA GLN A 221 9.01 14.66 -6.03
C GLN A 221 9.22 13.27 -6.67
N GLN A 222 9.67 12.28 -5.90
CA GLN A 222 9.84 10.91 -6.39
C GLN A 222 8.48 10.28 -6.73
N ILE A 223 7.47 10.47 -5.87
CA ILE A 223 6.10 10.01 -6.12
C ILE A 223 5.53 10.68 -7.38
N ALA A 224 5.75 11.99 -7.53
CA ALA A 224 5.32 12.73 -8.72
C ALA A 224 5.96 12.19 -10.01
N LYS A 225 7.28 11.92 -10.01
CA LYS A 225 7.97 11.26 -11.14
C LYS A 225 7.41 9.86 -11.42
N GLY A 226 6.98 9.14 -10.37
CA GLY A 226 6.30 7.85 -10.50
C GLY A 226 4.99 7.95 -11.27
N PHE A 227 4.16 8.97 -10.98
CA PHE A 227 2.93 9.23 -11.73
C PHE A 227 3.22 9.58 -13.20
N GLU A 228 4.19 10.47 -13.44
CA GLU A 228 4.63 10.84 -14.80
C GLU A 228 5.03 9.60 -15.63
N ALA A 229 5.76 8.66 -15.03
CA ALA A 229 6.13 7.42 -15.71
C ALA A 229 4.92 6.51 -16.01
N LEU A 230 3.91 6.45 -15.14
CA LEU A 230 2.69 5.66 -15.40
C LEU A 230 1.82 6.29 -16.49
N GLU A 231 1.82 7.61 -16.63
CA GLU A 231 1.10 8.32 -17.68
C GLU A 231 1.71 8.04 -19.06
N GLU A 232 3.04 8.06 -19.17
CA GLU A 232 3.74 7.67 -20.38
C GLU A 232 3.40 6.22 -20.79
N ILE A 233 3.32 5.30 -19.83
CA ILE A 233 2.92 3.91 -20.10
C ILE A 233 1.46 3.84 -20.58
N GLU A 234 0.55 4.56 -19.92
CA GLU A 234 -0.87 4.60 -20.30
C GLU A 234 -1.06 5.14 -21.73
N GLU A 235 -0.35 6.20 -22.09
CA GLU A 235 -0.35 6.74 -23.45
C GLU A 235 0.21 5.73 -24.47
N ALA A 236 1.31 5.05 -24.13
CA ALA A 236 1.89 4.02 -24.97
C ALA A 236 0.93 2.85 -25.22
N ILE A 237 0.18 2.41 -24.20
CA ILE A 237 -0.87 1.38 -24.35
C ILE A 237 -2.00 1.87 -25.26
N LYS A 238 -2.51 3.09 -25.03
CA LYS A 238 -3.56 3.69 -25.88
C LYS A 238 -3.14 3.76 -27.35
N ASN A 239 -1.88 4.11 -27.60
CA ASN A 239 -1.28 4.17 -28.93
C ASN A 239 -0.89 2.79 -29.49
N LYS A 240 -1.21 1.69 -28.80
CA LYS A 240 -0.89 0.30 -29.18
C LYS A 240 0.60 0.11 -29.52
N SER A 241 1.45 0.69 -28.68
CA SER A 241 2.90 0.66 -28.85
C SER A 241 3.43 -0.77 -28.75
N ARG A 242 4.61 -1.02 -29.33
CA ARG A 242 5.25 -2.33 -29.26
C ARG A 242 5.58 -2.72 -27.83
N GLU A 243 5.58 -4.01 -27.54
CA GLU A 243 5.94 -4.54 -26.22
C GLU A 243 7.34 -4.12 -25.76
N SER A 244 8.28 -3.93 -26.69
CA SER A 244 9.62 -3.38 -26.38
C SER A 244 9.55 -1.99 -25.75
N THR A 245 8.69 -1.11 -26.28
CA THR A 245 8.48 0.25 -25.76
C THR A 245 7.82 0.19 -24.38
N LEU A 246 6.81 -0.68 -24.19
CA LEU A 246 6.18 -0.88 -22.88
C LEU A 246 7.18 -1.43 -21.85
N SER A 247 8.08 -2.32 -22.25
CA SER A 247 9.14 -2.86 -21.41
C SER A 247 10.16 -1.79 -20.99
N GLU A 248 10.51 -0.87 -21.89
CA GLU A 248 11.38 0.27 -21.58
C GLU A 248 10.72 1.25 -20.61
N LEU A 249 9.47 1.63 -20.85
CA LEU A 249 8.71 2.52 -19.96
C LEU A 249 8.44 1.87 -18.59
N SER A 250 8.14 0.57 -18.56
CA SER A 250 8.03 -0.19 -17.31
C SER A 250 9.36 -0.21 -16.55
N SER A 251 10.48 -0.36 -17.26
CA SER A 251 11.82 -0.28 -16.68
C SER A 251 12.10 1.12 -16.10
N LYS A 252 11.66 2.19 -16.78
CA LYS A 252 11.71 3.57 -16.28
C LYS A 252 10.91 3.71 -14.97
N PHE A 253 9.68 3.22 -14.93
CA PHE A 253 8.85 3.24 -13.73
C PHE A 253 9.50 2.52 -12.54
N PHE A 254 9.99 1.29 -12.70
CA PHE A 254 10.65 0.55 -11.61
C PHE A 254 12.02 1.11 -11.23
N THR A 255 12.65 1.86 -12.14
CA THR A 255 13.86 2.63 -11.83
C THR A 255 13.53 3.80 -10.91
N ILE A 256 12.42 4.50 -11.14
CA ILE A 256 11.95 5.62 -10.32
C ILE A 256 11.37 5.12 -9.00
N ILE A 257 10.58 4.04 -9.01
CA ILE A 257 9.94 3.50 -7.81
C ILE A 257 10.55 2.12 -7.53
N PRO A 258 11.57 2.02 -6.66
CA PRO A 258 12.23 0.77 -6.31
C PRO A 258 11.25 -0.31 -5.83
N HIS A 259 11.13 -1.38 -6.62
CA HIS A 259 10.36 -2.57 -6.27
C HIS A 259 11.27 -3.76 -6.02
N ASN A 260 10.93 -4.57 -5.02
CA ASN A 260 11.56 -5.85 -4.76
C ASN A 260 10.81 -6.97 -5.49
N PHE A 261 11.45 -7.55 -6.51
CA PHE A 261 10.91 -8.70 -7.26
C PHE A 261 11.60 -10.02 -6.89
N GLY A 262 12.41 -10.05 -5.82
CA GLY A 262 13.32 -11.14 -5.55
C GLY A 262 14.19 -11.44 -6.78
N ARG A 263 14.39 -12.71 -7.12
CA ARG A 263 15.16 -13.14 -8.30
C ARG A 263 14.36 -13.15 -9.61
N ASN A 264 13.06 -12.84 -9.56
CA ASN A 264 12.19 -12.82 -10.73
C ASN A 264 12.43 -11.60 -11.61
N ARG A 265 12.13 -11.75 -12.90
CA ARG A 265 12.12 -10.63 -13.84
C ARG A 265 11.02 -9.64 -13.44
N PRO A 266 11.29 -8.33 -13.38
CA PRO A 266 10.23 -7.33 -13.18
C PRO A 266 9.16 -7.46 -14.28
N PRO A 267 7.87 -7.40 -13.95
CA PRO A 267 6.79 -7.58 -14.93
C PRO A 267 6.68 -6.37 -15.85
N VAL A 268 6.21 -6.58 -17.08
CA VAL A 268 5.86 -5.47 -17.98
C VAL A 268 4.48 -4.93 -17.60
N ILE A 269 4.36 -3.60 -17.51
CA ILE A 269 3.09 -2.90 -17.31
C ILE A 269 2.47 -2.71 -18.70
N ASN A 270 1.48 -3.55 -19.04
CA ASN A 270 0.89 -3.61 -20.38
C ASN A 270 -0.65 -3.73 -20.40
N THR A 271 -1.31 -3.64 -19.25
CA THR A 271 -2.77 -3.56 -19.17
C THR A 271 -3.21 -2.43 -18.26
N ASP A 272 -4.43 -1.92 -18.50
CA ASP A 272 -5.03 -0.87 -17.70
C ASP A 272 -5.21 -1.29 -16.24
N GLU A 273 -5.46 -2.57 -15.96
CA GLU A 273 -5.54 -3.09 -14.59
C GLU A 273 -4.21 -2.96 -13.84
N ILE A 274 -3.08 -3.27 -14.49
CA ILE A 274 -1.77 -3.13 -13.86
C ILE A 274 -1.45 -1.66 -13.61
N ILE A 275 -1.74 -0.77 -14.58
CA ILE A 275 -1.57 0.68 -14.41
C ILE A 275 -2.39 1.16 -13.22
N HIS A 276 -3.67 0.78 -13.15
CA HIS A 276 -4.55 1.20 -12.09
C HIS A 276 -4.04 0.74 -10.72
N SER A 277 -3.61 -0.51 -10.59
CA SER A 277 -2.99 -1.03 -9.38
C SER A 277 -1.72 -0.27 -8.98
N LYS A 278 -0.88 0.13 -9.95
CA LYS A 278 0.32 0.94 -9.67
C LYS A 278 0.01 2.38 -9.31
N LYS A 279 -1.04 2.97 -9.89
CA LYS A 279 -1.55 4.28 -9.47
C LYS A 279 -2.05 4.24 -8.03
N GLU A 280 -2.87 3.24 -7.67
CA GLU A 280 -3.32 3.03 -6.28
C GLU A 280 -2.14 2.91 -5.31
N MET A 281 -1.10 2.16 -5.67
CA MET A 281 0.12 2.05 -4.86
C MET A 281 0.79 3.41 -4.63
N LEU A 282 0.94 4.24 -5.68
CA LEU A 282 1.52 5.58 -5.52
C LEU A 282 0.64 6.51 -4.67
N LEU A 283 -0.68 6.35 -4.71
CA LEU A 283 -1.59 7.11 -3.85
C LEU A 283 -1.45 6.72 -2.39
N VAL A 284 -1.31 5.42 -2.09
CA VAL A 284 -1.01 4.97 -0.72
C VAL A 284 0.32 5.53 -0.25
N LEU A 285 1.35 5.54 -1.11
CA LEU A 285 2.64 6.16 -0.78
C LEU A 285 2.53 7.65 -0.46
N ALA A 286 1.75 8.41 -1.24
CA ALA A 286 1.53 9.83 -0.98
C ALA A 286 0.85 10.07 0.38
N ASP A 287 -0.06 9.18 0.77
CA ASP A 287 -0.77 9.28 2.04
C ASP A 287 0.09 8.87 3.24
N ILE A 288 0.98 7.89 3.05
CA ILE A 288 2.02 7.57 4.03
C ILE A 288 2.94 8.77 4.24
N GLU A 289 3.37 9.45 3.17
CA GLU A 289 4.20 10.66 3.27
C GLU A 289 3.49 11.75 4.08
N ILE A 290 2.19 12.00 3.83
CA ILE A 290 1.41 12.95 4.61
C ILE A 290 1.42 12.57 6.10
N ALA A 291 1.19 11.30 6.42
CA ALA A 291 1.17 10.84 7.80
C ALA A 291 2.55 10.98 8.49
N GLN A 292 3.64 10.73 7.77
CA GLN A 292 5.00 10.95 8.26
C GLN A 292 5.30 12.44 8.46
N SER A 293 4.88 13.30 7.53
CA SER A 293 4.98 14.76 7.66
C SER A 293 4.23 15.28 8.90
N LEU A 294 3.04 14.76 9.20
CA LEU A 294 2.28 15.13 10.42
C LEU A 294 3.03 14.74 11.70
N LYS A 295 3.65 13.56 11.71
CA LYS A 295 4.43 13.06 12.84
C LYS A 295 5.72 13.86 13.05
N ALA A 296 6.39 14.23 11.96
CA ALA A 296 7.56 15.11 11.97
C ALA A 296 7.24 16.49 12.58
N GLU A 297 6.10 17.07 12.20
CA GLU A 297 5.62 18.35 12.74
C GLU A 297 5.32 18.26 14.25
N SER A 298 4.70 17.15 14.69
CA SER A 298 4.42 16.92 16.12
C SER A 298 5.71 16.81 16.93
N GLU A 299 6.74 16.14 16.41
CA GLU A 299 8.04 16.01 17.06
C GLU A 299 8.81 17.33 17.16
N LYS A 300 8.84 18.15 16.10
CA LYS A 300 9.49 19.48 16.13
C LYS A 300 8.88 20.40 17.19
N ALA A 301 7.56 20.39 17.35
CA ALA A 301 6.89 21.18 18.38
C ALA A 301 7.33 20.80 19.80
N LYS A 302 7.76 19.54 20.04
CA LYS A 302 8.31 19.09 21.34
C LYS A 302 9.67 19.72 21.64
N GLU A 303 10.49 19.95 20.63
CA GLU A 303 11.84 20.48 20.78
C GLU A 303 11.83 21.95 21.20
N GLU A 304 10.87 22.72 20.69
CA GLU A 304 10.68 24.16 20.95
C GLU A 304 10.04 24.46 22.33
N MET A 305 9.32 23.51 22.94
CA MET A 305 8.72 23.67 24.27
C MET A 305 9.72 23.36 25.40
N VAL A 306 9.98 24.36 26.26
CA VAL A 306 11.12 24.32 27.21
C VAL A 306 10.77 23.80 28.61
N GLU A 307 9.51 23.85 29.07
CA GLU A 307 9.15 23.42 30.44
C GLU A 307 8.09 22.30 30.52
N THR A 308 7.03 22.36 29.72
CA THR A 308 5.96 21.34 29.70
C THR A 308 5.63 20.93 28.28
N VAL A 309 5.65 19.62 28.02
CA VAL A 309 5.36 19.05 26.69
C VAL A 309 4.06 18.25 26.78
N PRO A 310 3.08 18.48 25.88
CA PRO A 310 1.87 17.64 25.81
C PRO A 310 2.22 16.17 25.57
N HIS A 311 1.34 15.25 25.94
CA HIS A 311 1.59 13.83 25.69
C HIS A 311 1.79 13.58 24.17
N PRO A 312 2.76 12.76 23.73
CA PRO A 312 3.03 12.53 22.31
C PRO A 312 1.80 12.14 21.48
N ILE A 313 0.94 11.27 22.05
CA ILE A 313 -0.31 10.85 21.39
C ILE A 313 -1.29 12.02 21.24
N ASP A 314 -1.36 12.93 22.23
CA ASP A 314 -2.23 14.11 22.12
C ASP A 314 -1.78 15.00 20.96
N GLN A 315 -0.47 15.11 20.74
CA GLN A 315 0.08 15.91 19.64
C GLN A 315 -0.19 15.26 18.28
N ASP A 316 0.01 13.95 18.16
CA ASP A 316 -0.33 13.21 16.94
C ASP A 316 -1.84 13.32 16.65
N TYR A 317 -2.69 13.21 17.67
CA TYR A 317 -4.13 13.43 17.55
C TYR A 317 -4.47 14.86 17.09
N GLN A 318 -3.90 15.89 17.72
CA GLN A 318 -4.11 17.29 17.35
C GLN A 318 -3.64 17.58 15.91
N SER A 319 -2.56 16.91 15.47
CA SER A 319 -2.04 17.04 14.10
C SER A 319 -3.07 16.65 13.05
N LEU A 320 -4.00 15.73 13.36
CA LEU A 320 -5.07 15.32 12.47
C LEU A 320 -6.08 16.43 12.22
N LYS A 321 -6.21 17.41 13.12
CA LYS A 321 -7.25 18.46 13.05
C LYS A 321 -8.66 17.85 12.86
N CYS A 322 -8.90 16.79 13.62
CA CYS A 322 -10.09 15.96 13.51
C CYS A 322 -10.48 15.46 14.89
N ASN A 323 -11.71 15.78 15.31
CA ASN A 323 -12.28 15.30 16.56
C ASN A 323 -12.79 13.88 16.36
N LEU A 324 -12.44 12.99 17.29
CA LEU A 324 -12.91 11.61 17.34
C LEU A 324 -13.65 11.37 18.65
N SER A 325 -14.93 11.01 18.56
CA SER A 325 -15.77 10.71 19.72
C SER A 325 -16.18 9.24 19.71
N ILE A 326 -15.71 8.47 20.69
CA ILE A 326 -16.05 7.04 20.80
C ILE A 326 -17.56 6.84 21.04
N LEU A 327 -18.20 5.97 20.26
CA LEU A 327 -19.59 5.61 20.46
C LEU A 327 -19.73 4.52 21.52
N ASN A 328 -20.69 4.73 22.43
CA ASN A 328 -21.06 3.71 23.40
C ASN A 328 -21.67 2.50 22.67
N LYS A 329 -21.13 1.29 22.92
CA LYS A 329 -21.59 0.03 22.30
C LYS A 329 -23.06 -0.30 22.57
N LYS A 330 -23.65 0.29 23.62
CA LYS A 330 -25.07 0.12 23.97
C LYS A 330 -25.99 1.12 23.27
N SER A 331 -25.44 2.17 22.65
CA SER A 331 -26.20 3.22 21.96
C SER A 331 -27.02 2.66 20.79
N LYS A 332 -28.05 3.42 20.39
CA LYS A 332 -28.91 3.03 19.26
C LYS A 332 -28.11 3.09 17.95
N GLU A 333 -27.28 4.11 17.82
CA GLU A 333 -26.41 4.39 16.68
C GLU A 333 -25.43 3.23 16.46
N PHE A 334 -24.74 2.78 17.51
CA PHE A 334 -23.83 1.63 17.41
C PHE A 334 -24.57 0.36 16.95
N LYS A 335 -25.76 0.10 17.48
CA LYS A 335 -26.57 -1.08 17.10
C LYS A 335 -27.04 -1.02 15.64
N ILE A 336 -27.36 0.17 15.13
CA ILE A 336 -27.70 0.38 13.71
C ILE A 336 -26.51 0.03 12.82
N ILE A 337 -25.31 0.50 13.19
CA ILE A 337 -24.05 0.21 12.46
C ILE A 337 -23.72 -1.29 12.53
N GLU A 338 -23.83 -1.89 13.71
CA GLU A 338 -23.57 -3.32 13.90
C GLU A 338 -24.54 -4.18 13.08
N LYS A 339 -25.83 -3.83 13.06
CA LYS A 339 -26.82 -4.51 12.24
C LYS A 339 -26.54 -4.31 10.75
N TYR A 340 -26.14 -3.11 10.33
CA TYR A 340 -25.77 -2.83 8.93
C TYR A 340 -24.60 -3.72 8.48
N LEU A 341 -23.55 -3.81 9.30
CA LEU A 341 -22.39 -4.67 9.04
C LEU A 341 -22.82 -6.15 8.90
N LYS A 342 -23.62 -6.67 9.84
CA LYS A 342 -24.07 -8.08 9.81
C LYS A 342 -25.01 -8.38 8.64
N ALA A 343 -25.80 -7.41 8.20
CA ALA A 343 -26.79 -7.60 7.15
C ALA A 343 -26.17 -7.65 5.75
N THR A 344 -25.05 -6.95 5.53
CA THR A 344 -24.50 -6.69 4.19
C THR A 344 -23.11 -7.28 3.93
N GLY A 345 -22.72 -8.25 4.76
CA GLY A 345 -21.45 -8.94 4.67
C GLY A 345 -21.24 -9.94 5.80
N HIS A 346 -20.12 -10.66 5.76
CA HIS A 346 -19.80 -11.74 6.67
C HIS A 346 -18.33 -11.68 7.13
N GLY A 347 -18.02 -12.29 8.28
CA GLY A 347 -16.63 -12.51 8.71
C GLY A 347 -15.92 -11.32 9.38
N LEU A 348 -16.59 -10.19 9.57
CA LEU A 348 -16.05 -9.01 10.23
C LEU A 348 -16.75 -8.76 11.58
N THR A 349 -15.97 -8.37 12.59
CA THR A 349 -16.49 -7.99 13.91
C THR A 349 -16.08 -6.56 14.25
N ILE A 350 -17.02 -5.77 14.78
CA ILE A 350 -16.75 -4.40 15.22
C ILE A 350 -16.01 -4.43 16.55
N VAL A 351 -14.86 -3.75 16.60
CA VAL A 351 -14.14 -3.47 17.85
C VAL A 351 -14.73 -2.24 18.51
N ASP A 352 -14.57 -1.10 17.85
CA ASP A 352 -14.94 0.22 18.34
C ASP A 352 -15.44 1.07 17.14
N VAL A 353 -16.27 2.07 17.43
CA VAL A 353 -16.79 3.00 16.43
C VAL A 353 -16.61 4.42 16.93
N TRP A 354 -16.04 5.29 16.11
CA TRP A 354 -15.90 6.72 16.42
C TRP A 354 -16.78 7.53 15.50
N GLN A 355 -17.47 8.52 16.06
CA GLN A 355 -17.96 9.66 15.31
C GLN A 355 -16.78 10.57 14.98
N VAL A 356 -16.64 10.89 13.70
CA VAL A 356 -15.59 11.77 13.17
C VAL A 356 -16.19 13.15 12.94
N ASP A 357 -15.45 14.18 13.35
CA ASP A 357 -15.75 15.57 13.05
C ASP A 357 -14.46 16.31 12.67
N ARG A 358 -14.28 16.53 11.37
CA ARG A 358 -13.07 17.13 10.79
C ARG A 358 -13.23 18.64 10.63
N GLU A 359 -12.17 19.37 10.94
CA GLU A 359 -12.15 20.83 10.90
C GLU A 359 -12.64 21.38 9.53
N LYS A 360 -13.58 22.34 9.56
CA LYS A 360 -14.18 23.05 8.40
C LYS A 360 -14.98 22.18 7.41
N GLU A 361 -15.09 20.88 7.62
CA GLU A 361 -15.79 20.02 6.66
C GLU A 361 -17.31 20.14 6.76
N ALA A 362 -17.86 20.30 7.96
CA ALA A 362 -19.29 20.61 8.13
C ALA A 362 -19.67 21.93 7.42
N GLU A 363 -18.81 22.95 7.49
CA GLU A 363 -19.02 24.23 6.78
C GLU A 363 -19.04 24.03 5.26
N ARG A 364 -18.07 23.29 4.73
CA ARG A 364 -17.99 22.92 3.32
C ARG A 364 -19.21 22.13 2.86
N PHE A 365 -19.69 21.20 3.69
CA PHE A 365 -20.77 20.29 3.30
C PHE A 365 -22.15 20.97 3.25
N LYS A 366 -22.34 22.07 3.97
CA LYS A 366 -23.58 22.88 3.93
C LYS A 366 -23.97 23.35 2.53
N GLU A 367 -23.02 23.45 1.60
CA GLU A 367 -23.30 23.73 0.17
C GLU A 367 -24.31 22.74 -0.43
N ASN A 368 -24.43 21.55 0.14
CA ASN A 368 -25.30 20.48 -0.33
C ASN A 368 -26.60 20.37 0.45
N ASP A 369 -26.90 21.28 1.39
CA ASP A 369 -28.07 21.17 2.27
C ASP A 369 -29.40 21.05 1.54
N ALA A 370 -29.48 21.59 0.32
CA ALA A 370 -30.64 21.48 -0.56
C ALA A 370 -30.79 20.10 -1.22
N LEU A 371 -29.72 19.28 -1.26
CA LEU A 371 -29.76 17.93 -1.81
C LEU A 371 -30.46 16.98 -0.84
N GLU A 372 -31.46 16.29 -1.38
CA GLU A 372 -32.12 15.15 -0.75
C GLU A 372 -31.40 13.84 -1.12
N ASN A 373 -32.00 12.69 -0.83
CA ASN A 373 -31.44 11.36 -1.10
C ASN A 373 -30.04 11.18 -0.46
N ARG A 374 -30.02 11.22 0.86
CA ARG A 374 -28.79 11.04 1.66
C ARG A 374 -28.73 9.61 2.16
N LYS A 375 -27.61 8.93 1.91
CA LYS A 375 -27.39 7.55 2.34
C LYS A 375 -26.11 7.44 3.14
N LEU A 376 -26.13 6.56 4.14
CA LEU A 376 -24.96 6.17 4.88
C LEU A 376 -24.29 4.98 4.18
N LEU A 377 -23.08 5.14 3.63
CA LEU A 377 -22.43 4.16 2.75
C LEU A 377 -20.99 3.83 3.17
N TRP A 378 -20.59 2.59 2.90
CA TRP A 378 -19.28 2.05 3.28
C TRP A 378 -18.17 2.48 2.32
N HIS A 379 -17.01 2.84 2.87
CA HIS A 379 -15.76 3.04 2.17
C HIS A 379 -14.65 2.27 2.89
N GLY A 380 -14.11 1.24 2.24
CA GLY A 380 -12.99 0.47 2.78
C GLY A 380 -11.67 0.97 2.21
N THR A 381 -10.62 0.93 3.02
CA THR A 381 -9.32 1.49 2.64
C THR A 381 -8.16 0.78 3.32
N ASN A 382 -6.94 1.06 2.88
CA ASN A 382 -5.72 0.61 3.55
C ASN A 382 -5.57 1.36 4.88
N VAL A 383 -5.25 0.66 5.98
CA VAL A 383 -4.97 1.32 7.27
C VAL A 383 -3.91 2.41 7.13
N ALA A 384 -2.92 2.20 6.25
CA ALA A 384 -1.83 3.15 5.98
C ALA A 384 -2.27 4.52 5.45
N VAL A 385 -3.53 4.69 5.03
CA VAL A 385 -4.04 5.99 4.55
C VAL A 385 -5.01 6.67 5.52
N VAL A 386 -5.34 6.02 6.64
CA VAL A 386 -6.37 6.52 7.57
C VAL A 386 -5.98 7.86 8.19
N ALA A 387 -4.72 8.04 8.61
CA ALA A 387 -4.26 9.32 9.15
C ALA A 387 -4.39 10.46 8.11
N ALA A 388 -4.05 10.21 6.85
CA ALA A 388 -4.20 11.18 5.78
C ALA A 388 -5.67 11.51 5.47
N ILE A 389 -6.57 10.51 5.53
CA ILE A 389 -8.01 10.70 5.37
C ILE A 389 -8.58 11.53 6.54
N LEU A 390 -8.23 11.22 7.78
CA LEU A 390 -8.69 11.99 8.95
C LEU A 390 -8.20 13.45 8.88
N LYS A 391 -6.99 13.68 8.36
CA LYS A 391 -6.45 15.02 8.15
C LYS A 391 -7.13 15.80 7.03
N SER A 392 -7.27 15.17 5.87
CA SER A 392 -7.56 15.87 4.60
C SER A 392 -8.96 15.59 4.04
N GLY A 393 -9.69 14.66 4.64
CA GLY A 393 -10.91 14.07 4.08
C GLY A 393 -10.63 13.06 2.97
N LEU A 394 -11.69 12.43 2.49
CA LEU A 394 -11.66 11.61 1.28
C LEU A 394 -11.40 12.50 0.07
N ARG A 395 -10.36 12.19 -0.70
CA ARG A 395 -9.89 12.99 -1.84
C ARG A 395 -10.11 12.26 -3.15
N ILE A 396 -10.52 13.00 -4.16
CA ILE A 396 -10.39 12.55 -5.56
C ILE A 396 -8.96 12.88 -5.97
N MET A 397 -8.13 11.85 -6.03
CA MET A 397 -6.76 12.05 -6.46
C MET A 397 -6.72 12.14 -8.00
N PRO A 398 -5.89 13.00 -8.61
CA PRO A 398 -5.96 13.24 -10.06
C PRO A 398 -5.81 12.01 -10.95
N HIS A 399 -5.22 10.93 -10.43
CA HIS A 399 -5.04 9.66 -11.13
C HIS A 399 -5.88 8.52 -10.52
N SER A 400 -6.72 8.79 -9.52
CA SER A 400 -7.69 7.80 -9.04
C SER A 400 -8.76 7.59 -10.11
N GLY A 401 -9.14 6.35 -10.32
CA GLY A 401 -10.12 5.95 -11.31
C GLY A 401 -10.68 4.58 -10.94
N GLY A 402 -11.53 4.04 -11.79
CA GLY A 402 -12.04 2.69 -11.62
C GLY A 402 -13.06 2.38 -12.69
N ARG A 403 -13.87 1.36 -12.44
CA ARG A 403 -14.93 0.91 -13.35
C ARG A 403 -16.00 1.98 -13.64
N VAL A 404 -16.03 3.06 -12.87
CA VAL A 404 -17.02 4.15 -12.93
C VAL A 404 -16.31 5.52 -13.02
N GLY A 405 -15.08 5.53 -13.50
CA GLY A 405 -14.30 6.74 -13.72
C GLY A 405 -13.69 7.32 -12.45
N GLN A 406 -13.53 8.63 -12.41
CA GLN A 406 -12.85 9.33 -11.32
C GLN A 406 -13.86 9.92 -10.34
N GLY A 407 -13.79 9.48 -9.08
CA GLY A 407 -14.61 9.98 -7.98
C GLY A 407 -14.29 9.25 -6.68
N ILE A 408 -15.07 9.52 -5.64
CA ILE A 408 -14.99 8.79 -4.38
C ILE A 408 -16.00 7.66 -4.41
N TYR A 409 -15.51 6.46 -4.13
CA TYR A 409 -16.26 5.22 -4.27
C TYR A 409 -16.85 4.79 -2.94
N PHE A 410 -18.15 4.50 -2.95
CA PHE A 410 -18.89 3.95 -1.82
C PHE A 410 -19.67 2.71 -2.25
N ALA A 411 -19.94 1.84 -1.28
CA ALA A 411 -20.82 0.69 -1.47
C ALA A 411 -21.91 0.65 -0.39
N SER A 412 -23.10 0.24 -0.79
CA SER A 412 -24.20 -0.08 0.11
C SER A 412 -23.97 -1.40 0.85
N GLU A 413 -23.09 -2.26 0.33
CA GLU A 413 -22.75 -3.55 0.95
C GLU A 413 -21.34 -3.50 1.56
N ASN A 414 -21.21 -3.83 2.85
CA ASN A 414 -19.89 -3.77 3.48
C ASN A 414 -18.92 -4.81 2.90
N GLU A 415 -19.38 -5.98 2.48
CA GLU A 415 -18.52 -7.00 1.85
C GLU A 415 -17.76 -6.45 0.64
N LYS A 416 -18.42 -5.59 -0.14
CA LYS A 416 -17.81 -4.95 -1.31
C LYS A 416 -16.70 -3.99 -0.89
N SER A 417 -16.96 -3.14 0.10
CA SER A 417 -15.97 -2.19 0.62
C SER A 417 -14.86 -2.88 1.41
N ALA A 418 -15.15 -3.98 2.10
CA ALA A 418 -14.19 -4.78 2.85
C ALA A 418 -13.09 -5.37 1.95
N GLY A 419 -13.38 -5.66 0.68
CA GLY A 419 -12.36 -6.10 -0.29
C GLY A 419 -11.24 -5.08 -0.56
N TYR A 420 -11.48 -3.80 -0.25
CA TYR A 420 -10.49 -2.73 -0.35
C TYR A 420 -9.72 -2.50 0.94
N VAL A 421 -10.13 -3.15 2.04
CA VAL A 421 -9.41 -3.05 3.31
C VAL A 421 -8.10 -3.80 3.18
N ARG A 422 -7.02 -3.15 3.63
CA ARG A 422 -5.72 -3.81 3.87
C ARG A 422 -5.48 -3.79 5.36
N LEU A 423 -5.37 -4.98 5.92
CA LEU A 423 -5.22 -5.18 7.36
C LEU A 423 -3.75 -4.98 7.74
N SER A 424 -3.54 -4.54 8.98
CA SER A 424 -2.26 -4.70 9.68
C SER A 424 -2.58 -5.31 11.04
N ASN A 425 -1.80 -6.28 11.51
CA ASN A 425 -2.06 -6.99 12.76
C ASN A 425 -3.51 -7.55 12.90
N ARG A 426 -4.08 -8.06 11.80
CA ARG A 426 -5.48 -8.55 11.71
C ARG A 426 -6.52 -7.50 12.08
N ILE A 427 -6.20 -6.24 11.87
CA ILE A 427 -7.05 -5.11 12.18
C ILE A 427 -7.24 -4.32 10.88
N GLY A 428 -8.48 -3.96 10.57
CA GLY A 428 -8.84 -3.13 9.43
C GLY A 428 -9.73 -1.96 9.84
N ILE A 429 -9.69 -0.88 9.06
CA ILE A 429 -10.51 0.30 9.29
C ILE A 429 -11.39 0.54 8.06
N MET A 430 -12.67 0.81 8.31
CA MET A 430 -13.62 1.23 7.29
C MET A 430 -14.29 2.53 7.70
N PHE A 431 -14.61 3.36 6.73
CA PHE A 431 -15.41 4.55 6.93
C PHE A 431 -16.85 4.27 6.53
N LEU A 432 -17.77 4.88 7.25
CA LEU A 432 -19.19 4.87 6.97
C LEU A 432 -19.63 6.34 6.86
N ASN A 433 -20.03 6.75 5.67
CA ASN A 433 -20.09 8.16 5.30
C ASN A 433 -21.52 8.54 4.94
N GLU A 434 -22.00 9.68 5.41
CA GLU A 434 -23.18 10.29 4.80
C GLU A 434 -22.80 10.76 3.38
N VAL A 435 -23.60 10.37 2.40
CA VAL A 435 -23.39 10.75 1.01
C VAL A 435 -24.67 11.37 0.49
N ALA A 436 -24.60 12.66 0.14
CA ALA A 436 -25.70 13.37 -0.49
C ALA A 436 -25.75 13.00 -1.99
N LEU A 437 -26.48 11.94 -2.34
CA LEU A 437 -26.51 11.42 -3.70
C LEU A 437 -27.32 12.30 -4.65
N GLY A 438 -28.29 13.07 -4.14
CA GLY A 438 -29.15 13.91 -4.97
C GLY A 438 -29.82 13.10 -6.09
N ARG A 439 -29.80 13.65 -7.31
CA ARG A 439 -30.26 12.94 -8.51
C ARG A 439 -29.17 11.99 -9.02
N GLU A 440 -29.50 10.71 -9.04
CA GLU A 440 -28.58 9.62 -9.42
C GLU A 440 -28.57 9.37 -10.93
N TYR A 441 -27.39 9.43 -11.57
CA TYR A 441 -27.18 8.94 -12.93
C TYR A 441 -26.85 7.45 -12.90
N THR A 442 -27.73 6.61 -13.44
CA THR A 442 -27.59 5.16 -13.37
C THR A 442 -26.77 4.61 -14.54
N ILE A 443 -25.81 3.73 -14.25
CA ILE A 443 -25.09 2.92 -15.23
C ILE A 443 -25.15 1.43 -14.86
N THR A 444 -25.04 0.55 -15.86
CA THR A 444 -25.00 -0.92 -15.69
C THR A 444 -23.80 -1.58 -16.37
N GLN A 445 -22.97 -0.78 -17.05
CA GLN A 445 -21.71 -1.19 -17.69
C GLN A 445 -20.59 -0.26 -17.22
N ASP A 446 -19.35 -0.74 -17.35
CA ASP A 446 -18.16 0.02 -16.96
C ASP A 446 -18.00 1.28 -17.81
N ASP A 447 -17.80 2.41 -17.16
CA ASP A 447 -17.43 3.67 -17.81
C ASP A 447 -16.31 4.34 -17.00
N HIS A 448 -15.07 4.02 -17.38
CA HIS A 448 -13.86 4.58 -16.78
C HIS A 448 -13.56 6.02 -17.25
N THR A 449 -14.34 6.54 -18.21
CA THR A 449 -14.13 7.88 -18.78
C THR A 449 -14.82 8.98 -17.97
N LEU A 450 -15.77 8.62 -17.10
CA LEU A 450 -16.45 9.56 -16.23
C LEU A 450 -15.45 10.34 -15.37
N ARG A 451 -15.68 11.66 -15.26
CA ARG A 451 -14.91 12.58 -14.40
C ARG A 451 -15.79 13.40 -13.46
N LYS A 452 -17.10 13.41 -13.73
CA LYS A 452 -18.17 14.03 -12.96
C LYS A 452 -19.49 13.41 -13.39
N ALA A 453 -20.54 13.58 -12.59
CA ALA A 453 -21.89 13.22 -13.00
C ALA A 453 -22.30 14.00 -14.27
N PRO A 454 -23.05 13.37 -15.21
CA PRO A 454 -23.60 14.06 -16.37
C PRO A 454 -24.50 15.25 -15.99
N ALA A 455 -24.68 16.19 -16.92
CA ALA A 455 -25.48 17.38 -16.68
C ALA A 455 -26.90 17.02 -16.19
N GLY A 456 -27.32 17.68 -15.11
CA GLY A 456 -28.63 17.44 -14.48
C GLY A 456 -28.64 16.34 -13.42
N TYR A 457 -27.52 15.70 -13.14
CA TYR A 457 -27.32 14.71 -12.09
C TYR A 457 -26.21 15.13 -11.13
N ASP A 458 -26.30 14.66 -9.88
CA ASP A 458 -25.35 15.00 -8.81
C ASP A 458 -24.35 13.87 -8.57
N SER A 459 -24.79 12.62 -8.74
CA SER A 459 -23.98 11.41 -8.50
C SER A 459 -24.10 10.40 -9.65
N VAL A 460 -23.16 9.46 -9.73
CA VAL A 460 -23.24 8.30 -10.62
C VAL A 460 -23.42 7.05 -9.76
N VAL A 461 -24.39 6.21 -10.11
CA VAL A 461 -24.63 4.94 -9.42
C VAL A 461 -24.57 3.79 -10.40
N ALA A 462 -23.55 2.96 -10.23
CA ALA A 462 -23.41 1.71 -10.94
C ALA A 462 -24.26 0.65 -10.26
N ARG A 463 -25.40 0.30 -10.86
CA ARG A 463 -26.39 -0.58 -10.26
C ARG A 463 -25.96 -2.03 -10.33
N GLY A 464 -25.93 -2.69 -9.18
CA GLY A 464 -25.62 -4.11 -9.08
C GLY A 464 -26.78 -5.01 -9.47
N ARG A 465 -26.47 -6.27 -9.75
CA ARG A 465 -27.44 -7.39 -9.80
C ARG A 465 -28.09 -7.66 -8.44
N GLN A 466 -27.54 -7.12 -7.36
CA GLN A 466 -28.13 -7.15 -6.02
C GLN A 466 -27.96 -5.81 -5.29
N GLU A 467 -28.83 -5.59 -4.30
CA GLU A 467 -28.84 -4.40 -3.43
C GLU A 467 -29.45 -4.81 -2.08
N PRO A 468 -29.02 -4.23 -0.94
CA PRO A 468 -29.72 -4.39 0.33
C PRO A 468 -31.22 -4.08 0.22
N ASP A 469 -32.03 -4.90 0.85
CA ASP A 469 -33.49 -4.77 0.80
C ASP A 469 -33.99 -3.49 1.49
N SER A 470 -34.32 -2.49 0.67
CA SER A 470 -34.80 -1.16 1.09
C SER A 470 -36.02 -1.18 2.03
N ALA A 471 -36.81 -2.26 2.02
CA ALA A 471 -37.94 -2.43 2.95
C ALA A 471 -37.51 -2.49 4.43
N ASN A 472 -36.23 -2.77 4.70
CA ASN A 472 -35.69 -2.82 6.07
C ASN A 472 -34.91 -1.56 6.46
N ASP A 473 -34.75 -0.61 5.53
CA ASP A 473 -33.93 0.58 5.77
C ASP A 473 -34.45 1.36 6.96
N VAL A 474 -33.52 1.92 7.74
CA VAL A 474 -33.83 2.85 8.81
C VAL A 474 -33.36 4.23 8.43
N THR A 475 -33.96 5.24 9.05
CA THR A 475 -33.52 6.62 8.89
C THR A 475 -32.92 7.12 10.19
N ILE A 476 -31.74 7.73 10.10
CA ILE A 476 -31.11 8.46 11.20
C ILE A 476 -31.14 9.96 10.90
N ASP A 477 -30.99 10.76 11.95
CA ASP A 477 -30.86 12.21 11.83
C ASP A 477 -29.39 12.59 12.03
N LEU A 478 -28.79 13.21 11.02
CA LEU A 478 -27.44 13.77 11.09
C LEU A 478 -27.55 15.25 10.74
N ASP A 479 -27.25 16.13 11.70
CA ASP A 479 -27.30 17.59 11.56
C ASP A 479 -28.63 18.13 10.98
N GLY A 480 -29.76 17.53 11.39
CA GLY A 480 -31.10 17.91 10.92
C GLY A 480 -31.46 17.35 9.54
N LYS A 481 -30.62 16.49 8.96
CA LYS A 481 -30.88 15.80 7.68
C LYS A 481 -31.25 14.34 7.94
N LYS A 482 -32.26 13.87 7.20
CA LYS A 482 -32.66 12.46 7.19
C LYS A 482 -31.73 11.66 6.31
N VAL A 483 -31.03 10.69 6.89
CA VAL A 483 -30.07 9.83 6.21
C VAL A 483 -30.53 8.38 6.27
N THR A 484 -30.68 7.76 5.10
CA THR A 484 -31.07 6.36 4.97
C THR A 484 -29.88 5.45 5.26
N VAL A 485 -30.09 4.46 6.12
CA VAL A 485 -29.08 3.44 6.46
C VAL A 485 -29.63 2.07 6.08
N PRO A 486 -28.99 1.36 5.14
CA PRO A 486 -29.42 0.02 4.79
C PRO A 486 -29.32 -0.95 5.96
N GLN A 487 -30.30 -1.84 6.10
CA GLN A 487 -30.34 -2.85 7.17
C GLN A 487 -30.77 -4.24 6.69
N GLY A 488 -31.17 -4.34 5.42
CA GLY A 488 -31.62 -5.57 4.80
C GLY A 488 -30.45 -6.41 4.26
N LYS A 489 -30.67 -7.72 4.15
CA LYS A 489 -29.79 -8.57 3.33
C LYS A 489 -29.94 -8.20 1.86
N ALA A 490 -28.91 -8.47 1.07
CA ALA A 490 -28.94 -8.25 -0.37
C ALA A 490 -30.06 -9.09 -1.02
N LYS A 491 -30.87 -8.43 -1.86
CA LYS A 491 -31.86 -9.06 -2.75
C LYS A 491 -31.44 -8.83 -4.19
N LYS A 492 -31.71 -9.83 -5.03
CA LYS A 492 -31.55 -9.69 -6.48
C LYS A 492 -32.39 -8.52 -6.99
N GLN A 493 -31.85 -7.81 -7.98
CA GLN A 493 -32.49 -6.71 -8.68
C GLN A 493 -32.84 -7.18 -10.09
N PRO A 494 -34.06 -7.71 -10.36
CA PRO A 494 -34.41 -8.26 -11.67
C PRO A 494 -34.24 -7.27 -12.82
N GLN A 495 -34.49 -5.98 -12.57
CA GLN A 495 -34.30 -4.91 -13.54
C GLN A 495 -32.83 -4.66 -13.94
N TYR A 496 -31.87 -5.22 -13.20
CA TYR A 496 -30.43 -5.07 -13.42
C TYR A 496 -29.72 -6.42 -13.57
N GLU A 497 -30.42 -7.49 -13.96
CA GLU A 497 -29.86 -8.85 -14.08
C GLU A 497 -28.64 -8.92 -15.03
N GLU A 498 -28.66 -8.11 -16.10
CA GLU A 498 -27.58 -8.01 -17.09
C GLU A 498 -26.45 -7.02 -16.71
N SER A 499 -26.49 -6.46 -15.50
CA SER A 499 -25.47 -5.53 -15.05
C SER A 499 -24.09 -6.20 -14.91
N TYR A 500 -23.05 -5.48 -15.35
CA TYR A 500 -21.65 -5.89 -15.16
C TYR A 500 -21.22 -5.77 -13.70
N PHE A 501 -22.02 -5.11 -12.87
CA PHE A 501 -21.79 -4.95 -11.45
C PHE A 501 -22.57 -5.99 -10.66
N HIS A 502 -21.91 -6.64 -9.71
CA HIS A 502 -22.60 -7.55 -8.79
C HIS A 502 -23.32 -6.75 -7.70
N ASN A 503 -22.57 -5.92 -6.97
CA ASN A 503 -23.06 -4.99 -5.94
C ASN A 503 -23.22 -3.58 -6.51
N THR A 504 -24.12 -2.80 -5.92
CA THR A 504 -24.22 -1.38 -6.26
C THR A 504 -23.03 -0.59 -5.73
N VAL A 505 -22.51 0.30 -6.57
CA VAL A 505 -21.41 1.21 -6.26
C VAL A 505 -21.84 2.63 -6.56
N CYS A 506 -21.73 3.51 -5.56
CA CYS A 506 -22.02 4.94 -5.71
C CYS A 506 -20.71 5.70 -5.87
N VAL A 507 -20.63 6.56 -6.88
CA VAL A 507 -19.47 7.41 -7.14
C VAL A 507 -19.90 8.87 -7.13
N THR A 508 -19.25 9.64 -6.28
CA THR A 508 -19.59 11.04 -6.05
C THR A 508 -18.37 11.95 -6.14
N SER A 509 -18.65 13.25 -6.20
CA SER A 509 -17.62 14.27 -6.04
C SER A 509 -17.27 14.46 -4.56
N ALA A 510 -16.07 14.98 -4.26
CA ALA A 510 -15.65 15.27 -2.89
C ALA A 510 -16.55 16.28 -2.17
N ALA A 511 -17.28 17.12 -2.90
CA ALA A 511 -18.20 18.09 -2.31
C ALA A 511 -19.40 17.42 -1.65
N LEU A 512 -19.78 16.21 -2.07
CA LEU A 512 -21.02 15.52 -1.65
C LEU A 512 -20.89 14.68 -0.38
N ILE A 513 -19.84 14.88 0.43
CA ILE A 513 -19.53 14.06 1.62
C ILE A 513 -19.18 14.99 2.80
N PRO A 514 -19.83 14.87 3.99
CA PRO A 514 -19.46 15.56 5.21
C PRO A 514 -18.35 14.85 5.99
N SER A 515 -17.92 15.52 7.06
CA SER A 515 -17.01 15.00 8.09
C SER A 515 -17.64 14.00 9.02
N GLY A 516 -18.97 14.03 9.17
CA GLY A 516 -19.77 13.13 10.00
C GLY A 516 -19.69 11.69 9.52
N GLN A 517 -18.49 11.13 9.59
CA GLN A 517 -18.15 9.79 9.18
C GLN A 517 -18.07 8.95 10.45
N ALA A 518 -18.59 7.73 10.40
CA ALA A 518 -18.27 6.76 11.43
C ALA A 518 -17.03 5.99 10.98
N VAL A 519 -15.98 6.02 11.80
CA VAL A 519 -14.82 5.13 11.63
C VAL A 519 -15.15 3.84 12.35
N VAL A 520 -15.22 2.74 11.60
CA VAL A 520 -15.50 1.41 12.12
C VAL A 520 -14.21 0.61 12.10
N TRP A 521 -13.80 0.17 13.29
CA TRP A 521 -12.65 -0.71 13.44
C TRP A 521 -13.10 -2.18 13.42
N LEU A 522 -12.50 -2.99 12.53
CA LEU A 522 -12.85 -4.39 12.30
C LEU A 522 -11.70 -5.36 12.58
N ILE A 523 -12.04 -6.55 13.07
CA ILE A 523 -11.15 -7.73 13.16
C ILE A 523 -11.77 -8.88 12.32
N PRO A 524 -10.98 -9.64 11.54
CA PRO A 524 -11.45 -10.89 10.93
C PRO A 524 -11.86 -11.91 12.00
N SER A 525 -13.05 -12.49 11.89
CA SER A 525 -13.49 -13.55 12.80
C SER A 525 -12.53 -14.75 12.71
N VAL A 526 -11.92 -15.14 13.83
CA VAL A 526 -11.10 -16.35 13.92
C VAL A 526 -12.03 -17.54 14.15
N HIS A 527 -12.54 -18.15 13.07
CA HIS A 527 -13.09 -19.50 13.17
C HIS A 527 -11.97 -20.49 12.87
N HIS A 528 -11.54 -21.23 13.89
CA HIS A 528 -10.74 -22.45 13.72
C HIS A 528 -11.52 -23.43 12.84
N HIS A 529 -11.05 -23.68 11.63
CA HIS A 529 -11.02 -24.99 10.96
C HIS A 529 -9.75 -25.00 10.08
N GLY A 530 -9.04 -26.13 10.12
CA GLY A 530 -7.64 -26.25 9.68
C GLY A 530 -7.38 -26.02 8.20
N ASN A 531 -6.10 -25.72 7.92
CA ASN A 531 -5.43 -25.64 6.63
C ASN A 531 -5.95 -24.59 5.63
N ALA A 532 -5.41 -23.38 5.73
CA ALA A 532 -4.88 -22.64 4.58
C ALA A 532 -4.00 -21.48 5.04
N VAL A 533 -2.68 -21.67 4.93
CA VAL A 533 -1.73 -20.58 4.73
C VAL A 533 -2.04 -20.00 3.34
N CYS A 534 -2.71 -18.84 3.29
CA CYS A 534 -2.83 -18.08 2.05
C CYS A 534 -1.77 -16.97 2.05
N VAL A 535 -0.57 -17.37 1.65
CA VAL A 535 0.37 -16.48 0.98
C VAL A 535 -0.32 -16.04 -0.32
N VAL A 536 -0.40 -14.72 -0.54
CA VAL A 536 -0.79 -14.13 -1.82
C VAL A 536 0.29 -14.50 -2.84
N GLN A 537 0.14 -15.68 -3.45
CA GLN A 537 0.85 -16.07 -4.65
C GLN A 537 -0.18 -16.07 -5.78
N HIS A 538 0.09 -15.24 -6.78
CA HIS A 538 -0.66 -15.09 -8.03
C HIS A 538 -1.44 -16.36 -8.44
N ASN A 539 -2.76 -16.23 -8.58
CA ASN A 539 -3.49 -17.17 -9.42
C ASN A 539 -4.56 -16.48 -10.27
N ASN A 540 -4.23 -16.38 -11.56
CA ASN A 540 -5.07 -15.99 -12.69
C ASN A 540 -6.18 -17.04 -12.94
N ARG A 541 -7.12 -17.22 -12.01
CA ARG A 541 -8.30 -18.10 -12.20
C ARG A 541 -9.57 -17.51 -11.61
N ALA A 542 -9.94 -16.33 -12.07
CA ALA A 542 -11.32 -15.82 -11.97
C ALA A 542 -11.66 -14.84 -13.11
N ARG A 543 -11.22 -15.13 -14.34
CA ARG A 543 -11.72 -14.51 -15.58
C ARG A 543 -11.54 -15.48 -16.75
N PHE A 544 -12.27 -16.60 -16.74
CA PHE A 544 -12.45 -17.43 -17.95
C PHE A 544 -13.79 -18.18 -17.85
N SER A 545 -14.89 -17.44 -17.98
CA SER A 545 -16.23 -18.03 -18.19
C SER A 545 -16.92 -17.35 -19.38
N SER A 546 -16.21 -17.28 -20.51
CA SER A 546 -16.79 -16.77 -21.77
C SER A 546 -16.14 -17.30 -23.06
N VAL A 547 -15.05 -18.07 -23.01
CA VAL A 547 -14.29 -18.43 -24.24
C VAL A 547 -14.10 -19.94 -24.47
N LEU A 548 -14.48 -20.84 -23.54
CA LEU A 548 -14.29 -22.29 -23.73
C LEU A 548 -15.62 -23.06 -23.91
N ARG A 549 -16.34 -22.77 -25.00
CA ARG A 549 -17.34 -23.71 -25.57
C ARG A 549 -16.97 -24.25 -26.95
N PHE A 550 -15.72 -24.05 -27.40
CA PHE A 550 -15.30 -24.50 -28.73
C PHE A 550 -14.03 -25.39 -28.77
N VAL A 551 -13.51 -25.83 -27.62
CA VAL A 551 -12.31 -26.70 -27.56
C VAL A 551 -12.51 -27.99 -26.74
N CYS A 552 -13.75 -28.35 -26.38
CA CYS A 552 -14.06 -29.53 -25.55
C CYS A 552 -14.24 -30.86 -26.31
N MET A 553 -13.68 -31.05 -27.51
CA MET A 553 -13.79 -32.35 -28.23
C MET A 553 -12.47 -33.07 -28.51
N LYS A 554 -11.34 -32.64 -27.94
CA LYS A 554 -10.04 -33.32 -28.19
C LYS A 554 -9.15 -33.59 -26.97
N TRP A 555 -9.62 -33.38 -25.74
CA TRP A 555 -8.80 -33.53 -24.53
C TRP A 555 -8.99 -34.83 -23.72
N ASP A 556 -10.02 -35.63 -24.00
CA ASP A 556 -10.27 -36.88 -23.25
C ASP A 556 -9.30 -38.03 -23.58
N LYS A 557 -8.38 -37.85 -24.54
CA LYS A 557 -7.38 -38.88 -24.90
C LYS A 557 -5.99 -38.68 -24.29
N ILE A 558 -5.72 -37.57 -23.60
CA ILE A 558 -4.38 -37.26 -23.05
C ILE A 558 -4.30 -37.59 -21.54
N GLU A 559 -5.40 -37.50 -20.79
CA GLU A 559 -5.41 -37.84 -19.35
C GLU A 559 -5.18 -39.33 -19.07
N GLY A 560 -5.64 -40.22 -19.97
CA GLY A 560 -5.42 -41.67 -19.83
C GLY A 560 -3.94 -42.07 -19.94
N ILE A 561 -3.13 -41.35 -20.71
CA ILE A 561 -1.70 -41.66 -20.91
C ILE A 561 -0.86 -41.09 -19.76
N ALA A 562 -1.22 -39.91 -19.23
CA ALA A 562 -0.54 -39.29 -18.10
C ALA A 562 -0.72 -40.07 -16.79
N LEU A 563 -1.92 -40.63 -16.55
CA LEU A 563 -2.22 -41.45 -15.37
C LEU A 563 -1.47 -42.80 -15.38
N LEU A 564 -1.31 -43.41 -16.55
CA LEU A 564 -0.50 -44.63 -16.71
C LEU A 564 0.99 -44.35 -16.50
N ALA A 565 1.51 -43.23 -17.01
CA ALA A 565 2.90 -42.83 -16.81
C ALA A 565 3.22 -42.55 -15.32
N PHE A 566 2.32 -41.89 -14.60
CA PHE A 566 2.46 -41.64 -13.16
C PHE A 566 2.45 -42.93 -12.34
N GLY A 567 1.59 -43.89 -12.69
CA GLY A 567 1.54 -45.21 -12.03
C GLY A 567 2.83 -46.02 -12.20
N VAL A 568 3.48 -45.94 -13.37
CA VAL A 568 4.77 -46.59 -13.63
C VAL A 568 5.90 -45.94 -12.84
N ILE A 569 5.95 -44.60 -12.76
CA ILE A 569 6.95 -43.87 -11.97
C ILE A 569 6.85 -44.22 -10.48
N ILE A 570 5.64 -44.30 -9.93
CA ILE A 570 5.43 -44.69 -8.52
C ILE A 570 5.90 -46.13 -8.26
N ARG A 571 5.68 -47.07 -9.20
CA ARG A 571 6.17 -48.44 -9.08
C ARG A 571 7.69 -48.53 -9.14
N ILE A 572 8.34 -47.73 -10.00
CA ILE A 572 9.80 -47.64 -10.10
C ILE A 572 10.40 -47.06 -8.81
N LEU A 573 9.80 -46.00 -8.26
CA LEU A 573 10.25 -45.40 -7.00
C LEU A 573 10.10 -46.36 -5.81
N ARG A 574 9.01 -47.14 -5.75
CA ARG A 574 8.84 -48.21 -4.75
C ARG A 574 9.88 -49.31 -4.90
N LEU A 575 10.21 -49.71 -6.13
CA LEU A 575 11.23 -50.73 -6.38
C LEU A 575 12.63 -50.23 -5.99
N LEU A 576 12.97 -48.97 -6.30
CA LEU A 576 14.23 -48.34 -5.91
C LEU A 576 14.36 -48.22 -4.38
N ALA A 577 13.28 -47.83 -3.68
CA ALA A 577 13.26 -47.80 -2.22
C ALA A 577 13.48 -49.20 -1.62
N PHE A 578 12.86 -50.23 -2.22
CA PHE A 578 13.02 -51.62 -1.78
C PHE A 578 14.44 -52.16 -2.01
N ILE A 579 15.07 -51.85 -3.15
CA ILE A 579 16.46 -52.20 -3.44
C ILE A 579 17.41 -51.49 -2.47
N THR A 580 17.16 -50.21 -2.18
CA THR A 580 17.98 -49.43 -1.25
C THR A 580 17.89 -50.00 0.17
N TYR A 581 16.70 -50.39 0.61
CA TYR A 581 16.48 -51.07 1.90
C TYR A 581 17.26 -52.39 1.98
N PHE A 582 17.23 -53.21 0.93
CA PHE A 582 17.97 -54.48 0.89
C PHE A 582 19.49 -54.29 0.87
N LEU A 583 19.99 -53.26 0.16
CA LEU A 583 21.42 -52.93 0.15
C LEU A 583 21.90 -52.45 1.53
N ILE A 584 21.09 -51.67 2.24
CA ILE A 584 21.41 -51.23 3.62
C ILE A 584 21.42 -52.43 4.57
N LEU A 585 20.43 -53.32 4.48
CA LEU A 585 20.39 -54.55 5.28
C LEU A 585 21.57 -55.47 5.00
N PHE A 586 21.94 -55.63 3.72
CA PHE A 586 23.10 -56.43 3.33
C PHE A 586 24.40 -55.83 3.89
N PHE A 587 24.54 -54.50 3.85
CA PHE A 587 25.71 -53.79 4.39
C PHE A 587 25.80 -53.90 5.92
N VAL A 588 24.68 -53.77 6.63
CA VAL A 588 24.60 -53.94 8.09
C VAL A 588 24.92 -55.38 8.50
N MET A 589 24.42 -56.38 7.77
CA MET A 589 24.74 -57.79 8.04
C MET A 589 26.20 -58.12 7.76
N HIS A 590 26.80 -57.57 6.70
CA HIS A 590 28.21 -57.82 6.36
C HIS A 590 29.18 -57.17 7.36
N LEU A 591 28.84 -55.99 7.88
CA LEU A 591 29.59 -55.32 8.95
C LEU A 591 29.56 -56.10 10.28
N SER A 592 28.50 -56.87 10.54
CA SER A 592 28.39 -57.69 11.76
C SER A 592 29.16 -59.02 11.74
N THR A 593 29.78 -59.38 10.60
CA THR A 593 30.56 -60.63 10.45
C THR A 593 32.07 -60.43 10.31
N LEU A 594 32.57 -59.18 10.41
CA LEU A 594 34.00 -58.88 10.32
C LEU A 594 34.69 -59.12 11.69
N PRO A 595 35.80 -59.89 11.78
CA PRO A 595 36.46 -60.27 13.04
C PRO A 595 37.12 -59.15 13.86
N TRP A 596 36.86 -57.87 13.54
CA TRP A 596 37.54 -56.71 14.12
C TRP A 596 36.67 -55.92 15.12
N VAL A 597 35.50 -56.44 15.50
CA VAL A 597 34.57 -55.75 16.43
C VAL A 597 34.78 -56.14 17.90
N ASP A 598 35.57 -57.18 18.20
CA ASP A 598 35.75 -57.67 19.59
C ASP A 598 36.77 -56.89 20.44
N ASN A 599 37.49 -55.90 19.88
CA ASN A 599 38.53 -55.16 20.63
C ASN A 599 38.16 -53.73 21.04
N PHE A 600 36.89 -53.33 20.90
CA PHE A 600 36.40 -52.01 21.36
C PHE A 600 35.38 -52.10 22.50
N SER A 601 35.47 -53.15 23.32
CA SER A 601 34.71 -53.29 24.55
C SER A 601 35.62 -53.07 25.76
N LYS A 602 35.82 -51.82 26.18
CA LYS A 602 36.14 -51.50 27.59
C LYS A 602 35.99 -50.05 28.04
N ASN A 603 35.78 -49.06 27.18
CA ASN A 603 35.56 -47.68 27.64
C ASN A 603 34.53 -46.96 26.75
N CYS A 604 33.25 -46.96 27.14
CA CYS A 604 32.28 -45.89 26.87
C CYS A 604 30.85 -46.35 27.23
N PHE A 605 30.44 -46.09 28.48
CA PHE A 605 29.06 -46.33 28.92
C PHE A 605 28.08 -45.26 28.35
N LEU A 606 28.57 -44.08 27.94
CA LEU A 606 27.74 -43.01 27.37
C LEU A 606 27.25 -43.27 25.92
N MET A 607 27.95 -44.08 25.12
CA MET A 607 27.59 -44.25 23.71
C MET A 607 26.41 -45.24 23.51
N LYS A 608 26.17 -46.12 24.49
CA LYS A 608 25.08 -47.11 24.46
C LYS A 608 23.69 -46.49 24.74
N MET A 609 23.62 -45.38 25.49
CA MET A 609 22.38 -44.61 25.70
C MET A 609 22.02 -43.72 24.49
N CYS A 610 23.02 -43.08 23.86
CA CYS A 610 22.77 -42.25 22.67
C CYS A 610 22.20 -43.05 21.49
N LEU A 611 22.64 -44.30 21.30
CA LEU A 611 22.16 -45.15 20.20
C LEU A 611 20.74 -45.68 20.40
N THR A 612 20.29 -45.85 21.64
CA THR A 612 18.93 -46.37 21.94
C THR A 612 17.86 -45.29 21.94
N GLU A 613 18.18 -44.03 22.29
CA GLU A 613 17.25 -42.91 22.14
C GLU A 613 17.15 -42.42 20.69
N SER A 614 18.26 -42.36 19.95
CA SER A 614 18.27 -41.96 18.54
C SER A 614 17.43 -42.90 17.65
N CYS A 615 17.36 -44.19 18.00
CA CYS A 615 16.57 -45.17 17.27
C CYS A 615 15.06 -44.94 17.40
N LYS A 616 14.58 -44.50 18.58
CA LYS A 616 13.16 -44.21 18.84
C LYS A 616 12.67 -42.97 18.11
N TYR A 617 13.53 -41.95 17.96
CA TYR A 617 13.20 -40.76 17.17
C TYR A 617 13.18 -41.05 15.66
N CYS A 618 14.06 -41.93 15.17
CA CYS A 618 14.01 -42.39 13.78
C CYS A 618 12.75 -43.23 13.49
N GLU A 619 12.32 -44.11 14.39
CA GLU A 619 11.09 -44.88 14.21
C GLU A 619 9.84 -43.99 14.26
N LEU A 620 9.79 -43.01 15.16
CA LEU A 620 8.67 -42.06 15.24
C LEU A 620 8.61 -41.15 13.99
N PHE A 621 9.76 -40.68 13.51
CA PHE A 621 9.85 -39.88 12.29
C PHE A 621 9.44 -40.70 11.04
N MET A 622 9.82 -41.97 10.98
CA MET A 622 9.45 -42.87 9.89
C MET A 622 7.97 -43.30 9.94
N MET A 623 7.37 -43.46 11.12
CA MET A 623 5.92 -43.68 11.26
C MET A 623 5.13 -42.45 10.83
N ILE A 624 5.58 -41.24 11.17
CA ILE A 624 4.95 -39.98 10.72
C ILE A 624 5.07 -39.83 9.20
N LEU A 625 6.21 -40.19 8.63
CA LEU A 625 6.43 -40.17 7.19
C LEU A 625 5.57 -41.22 6.46
N LEU A 626 5.41 -42.42 7.01
CA LEU A 626 4.50 -43.45 6.49
C LEU A 626 3.03 -43.03 6.60
N PHE A 627 2.64 -42.34 7.68
CA PHE A 627 1.28 -41.83 7.87
C PHE A 627 0.95 -40.70 6.88
N LEU A 628 1.93 -39.85 6.57
CA LEU A 628 1.82 -38.78 5.56
C LEU A 628 1.89 -39.29 4.11
N ILE A 629 2.32 -40.53 3.89
CA ILE A 629 2.35 -41.17 2.56
C ILE A 629 1.09 -42.02 2.33
N MET A 630 0.35 -42.36 3.40
CA MET A 630 -0.87 -43.17 3.33
C MET A 630 -2.19 -42.34 3.31
N PHE A 631 -2.13 -41.04 3.60
CA PHE A 631 -3.20 -40.05 3.40
C PHE A 631 -2.79 -39.07 2.31
#